data_AF-A0AAV0GCJ8-F1
#
_entry.id   AF-A0AAV0GCJ8-F1
#
_cell.length_a   1.000
_cell.length_b   1.000
_cell.length_c   1.000
_cell.angle_alpha   90.00
_cell.angle_beta   90.00
_cell.angle_gamma   90.00
#
_symmetry.space_group_name_H-M   'P 1'
#
loop_
_entity.id
_entity.type
_entity.pdbx_description
1 polymer ?
#
loop_
_entity_poly.entity_id
_entity_poly.type
_entity_poly.pdbx_seq_one_letter_code
_entity_poly.pdbx_strand_id
1 'polypeptide(L)'
;MFSKRFHLAQLRISSMVPECINKLTVAAIKFWVLFGDKMETAINIGYACSLPRPGMKLMLTTLDSPQKITLESQEEKDGGDLRRVTTQVNDGMCRIESSTELVGLIIDGTELSFALRECMKKLFLDLALKCASVICCLSTPKQKALTCR
;
A
#
# COMPACT_ATOMS: atom_id res chain seq x y z
N MET A 1 41.41 5.39 15.44
CA MET A 1 40.12 5.38 16.16
C MET A 1 39.03 5.94 15.24
N PHE A 2 38.64 5.18 14.20
CA PHE A 2 37.61 5.60 13.24
C PHE A 2 36.25 5.08 13.72
N SER A 3 35.56 5.89 14.53
CA SER A 3 34.18 5.62 14.92
C SER A 3 33.26 6.09 13.79
N LYS A 4 32.87 5.17 12.90
CA LYS A 4 31.82 5.38 11.91
C LYS A 4 30.48 5.44 12.65
N ARG A 5 30.02 6.64 13.00
CA ARG A 5 28.62 6.89 13.34
C ARG A 5 27.78 6.71 12.07
N PHE A 6 27.13 5.55 11.96
CA PHE A 6 25.95 5.38 11.11
C PHE A 6 24.91 6.45 11.53
N HIS A 7 24.84 7.55 10.78
CA HIS A 7 23.67 8.42 10.83
C HIS A 7 22.60 7.71 10.01
N LEU A 8 21.64 7.11 10.72
CA LEU A 8 20.31 6.84 10.20
C LEU A 8 19.84 8.13 9.53
N ALA A 9 19.72 8.12 8.20
CA ALA A 9 19.06 9.18 7.47
C ALA A 9 17.57 9.13 7.83
N GLN A 10 17.19 9.73 8.97
CA GLN A 10 15.80 10.07 9.21
C GLN A 10 15.38 11.00 8.08
N LEU A 11 14.48 10.55 7.21
CA LEU A 11 13.83 11.43 6.24
C LEU A 11 13.26 12.62 7.01
N ARG A 12 13.82 13.79 6.76
CA ARG A 12 13.42 15.03 7.41
C ARG A 12 12.11 15.49 6.79
N ILE A 13 11.00 14.96 7.30
CA ILE A 13 9.67 15.43 6.95
C ILE A 13 9.51 16.83 7.55
N SER A 14 9.23 17.83 6.72
CA SER A 14 9.01 19.19 7.23
C SER A 14 7.86 19.18 8.23
N SER A 15 7.99 19.91 9.34
CA SER A 15 7.01 19.93 10.43
C SER A 15 5.57 20.27 10.00
N MET A 16 5.41 20.93 8.84
CA MET A 16 4.11 21.32 8.29
C MET A 16 3.41 20.23 7.46
N VAL A 17 4.11 19.16 7.08
CA VAL A 17 3.56 18.09 6.24
C VAL A 17 2.32 17.44 6.86
N PRO A 18 2.33 16.96 8.13
CA PRO A 18 1.15 16.32 8.71
C PRO A 18 -0.05 17.29 8.84
N GLU A 19 0.19 18.57 9.15
CA GLU A 19 -0.88 19.57 9.23
C GLU A 19 -1.53 19.84 7.87
N CYS A 20 -0.71 19.92 6.82
CA CYS A 20 -1.19 20.08 5.44
C CYS A 20 -2.00 18.86 4.99
N ILE A 21 -1.48 17.64 5.21
CA ILE A 21 -2.16 16.38 4.87
C ILE A 21 -3.51 16.29 5.59
N ASN A 22 -3.58 16.72 6.85
CA ASN A 22 -4.83 16.70 7.60
C ASN A 22 -5.88 17.63 6.99
N LYS A 23 -5.51 18.88 6.65
CA LYS A 23 -6.42 19.85 6.00
C LYS A 23 -6.94 19.33 4.66
N LEU A 24 -6.05 18.74 3.86
CA LEU A 24 -6.41 18.15 2.56
C LEU A 24 -7.32 16.94 2.73
N THR A 25 -7.11 16.10 3.75
CA THR A 25 -8.02 14.97 4.02
C THR A 25 -9.40 15.45 4.47
N VAL A 26 -9.48 16.51 5.29
CA VAL A 26 -10.76 17.13 5.67
C VAL A 26 -11.49 17.67 4.44
N ALA A 27 -10.75 18.12 3.42
CA ALA A 27 -11.28 18.47 2.10
C ALA A 27 -11.58 17.26 1.19
N ALA A 28 -11.62 16.04 1.74
CA ALA A 28 -11.87 14.77 1.05
C ALA A 28 -10.86 14.42 -0.06
N ILE A 29 -9.65 14.98 -0.01
CA ILE A 29 -8.55 14.64 -0.92
C ILE A 29 -7.89 13.35 -0.44
N LYS A 30 -7.86 12.34 -1.31
CA LYS A 30 -7.26 11.02 -1.01
C LYS A 30 -5.76 11.05 -1.32
N PHE A 31 -4.97 10.46 -0.42
CA PHE A 31 -3.52 10.42 -0.53
C PHE A 31 -3.02 9.05 -0.97
N TRP A 32 -2.20 9.08 -2.02
CA TRP A 32 -1.46 7.94 -2.53
C TRP A 32 0.02 8.27 -2.42
N VAL A 33 0.77 7.43 -1.71
CA VAL A 33 2.20 7.64 -1.55
C VAL A 33 2.95 6.49 -2.19
N LEU A 34 3.80 6.83 -3.16
CA LEU A 34 4.60 5.86 -3.91
C LEU A 34 6.06 5.94 -3.49
N PHE A 35 6.44 5.06 -2.56
CA PHE A 35 7.81 4.90 -2.11
C PHE A 35 8.57 3.92 -3.00
N GLY A 36 9.83 4.25 -3.27
CA GLY A 36 10.79 3.34 -3.92
C GLY A 36 11.71 2.64 -2.92
N ASP A 37 11.40 2.73 -1.63
CA ASP A 37 12.18 2.14 -0.54
C ASP A 37 11.40 0.97 0.09
N LYS A 38 12.03 0.27 1.03
CA LYS A 38 11.45 -0.87 1.75
C LYS A 38 10.14 -0.50 2.43
N MET A 39 9.28 -1.51 2.57
CA MET A 39 7.95 -1.36 3.17
C MET A 39 7.98 -0.75 4.58
N GLU A 40 8.92 -1.17 5.43
CA GLU A 40 9.06 -0.63 6.79
C GLU A 40 9.29 0.90 6.79
N THR A 41 10.15 1.39 5.89
CA THR A 41 10.40 2.82 5.73
C THR A 41 9.16 3.55 5.26
N ALA A 42 8.45 3.00 4.27
CA ALA A 42 7.22 3.58 3.73
C ALA A 42 6.12 3.69 4.79
N ILE A 43 5.96 2.65 5.63
CA ILE A 43 5.01 2.62 6.74
C ILE A 43 5.41 3.66 7.79
N ASN A 44 6.68 3.72 8.18
CA ASN A 44 7.18 4.68 9.16
C ASN A 44 6.98 6.13 8.70
N ILE A 45 7.24 6.43 7.42
CA ILE A 45 6.94 7.75 6.85
C ILE A 45 5.42 7.99 6.83
N GLY A 46 4.63 6.96 6.48
CA GLY A 46 3.17 7.02 6.54
C GLY A 46 2.67 7.50 7.91
N TYR A 47 3.14 6.86 8.98
CA TYR A 47 2.80 7.25 10.35
C TYR A 47 3.31 8.65 10.71
N ALA A 48 4.54 9.00 10.33
CA ALA A 48 5.09 10.33 10.58
C ALA A 48 4.30 11.44 9.86
N CYS A 49 3.68 11.12 8.73
CA CYS A 49 2.80 12.00 7.96
C CYS A 49 1.33 11.94 8.42
N SER A 50 0.99 11.16 9.46
CA SER A 50 -0.39 10.93 9.92
C SER A 50 -1.33 10.37 8.84
N LEU A 51 -0.80 9.58 7.90
CA LEU A 51 -1.57 8.93 6.84
C LEU A 51 -2.40 7.78 7.41
N PRO A 52 -1.79 6.76 8.06
CA PRO A 52 -2.52 5.91 8.98
C PRO A 52 -2.85 6.67 10.26
N ARG A 53 -4.14 6.88 10.51
CA ARG A 53 -4.62 7.46 11.78
C ARG A 53 -4.82 6.36 12.84
N PRO A 54 -4.69 6.69 14.13
CA PRO A 54 -5.11 5.79 15.20
C PRO A 54 -6.58 5.38 15.01
N GLY A 55 -6.87 4.07 15.06
CA GLY A 55 -8.20 3.52 14.79
C GLY A 55 -8.48 3.15 13.32
N MET A 56 -7.52 3.42 12.41
CA MET A 56 -7.61 2.96 11.03
C MET A 56 -7.09 1.53 10.90
N LYS A 57 -7.84 0.67 10.21
CA LYS A 57 -7.41 -0.70 9.95
C LYS A 57 -6.47 -0.74 8.75
N LEU A 58 -5.29 -1.33 8.93
CA LEU A 58 -4.35 -1.51 7.83
C LEU A 58 -4.60 -2.84 7.13
N MET A 59 -4.74 -2.76 5.81
CA MET A 59 -4.80 -3.91 4.93
C MET A 59 -3.49 -4.02 4.17
N LEU A 60 -2.81 -5.15 4.34
CA LEU A 60 -1.56 -5.45 3.67
C LEU A 60 -1.81 -6.45 2.53
N THR A 61 -1.42 -6.08 1.31
CA THR A 61 -1.45 -6.96 0.14
C THR A 61 -0.02 -7.40 -0.15
N THR A 62 0.36 -8.58 0.36
CA THR A 62 1.65 -9.22 0.11
C THR A 62 1.51 -10.69 -0.24
N LEU A 63 2.36 -11.15 -1.15
CA LEU A 63 2.57 -12.54 -1.52
C LEU A 63 3.24 -13.33 -0.38
N ASP A 64 3.79 -12.67 0.64
CA ASP A 64 4.40 -13.31 1.82
C ASP A 64 3.45 -13.41 3.03
N SER A 65 2.24 -12.86 2.97
CA SER A 65 1.30 -12.99 4.08
C SER A 65 0.84 -14.46 4.25
N PRO A 66 0.88 -15.01 5.48
CA PRO A 66 0.46 -16.38 5.74
C PRO A 66 -1.06 -16.42 5.86
N GLN A 67 -1.77 -16.48 4.73
CA GLN A 67 -3.10 -17.06 4.72
C GLN A 67 -3.00 -18.50 4.25
N LYS A 68 -3.21 -19.40 5.21
CA LYS A 68 -3.33 -20.84 5.07
C LYS A 68 -4.45 -21.14 4.07
N ILE A 69 -4.11 -21.30 2.80
CA ILE A 69 -4.96 -21.96 1.81
C ILE A 69 -4.15 -23.14 1.31
N THR A 70 -4.44 -24.29 1.91
CA THR A 70 -4.24 -25.60 1.32
C THR A 70 -4.80 -25.53 -0.10
N LEU A 71 -3.96 -25.75 -1.10
CA LEU A 71 -4.16 -26.70 -2.18
C LEU A 71 -2.99 -26.56 -3.15
N GLU A 72 -2.30 -27.68 -3.27
CA GLU A 72 -1.16 -27.94 -4.12
C GLU A 72 -1.63 -27.98 -5.57
N SER A 73 -1.00 -27.21 -6.44
CA SER A 73 -0.81 -27.59 -7.85
C SER A 73 0.24 -26.67 -8.47
N GLN A 74 1.25 -27.29 -9.06
CA GLN A 74 2.26 -26.63 -9.89
C GLN A 74 1.56 -25.98 -11.09
N GLU A 75 1.27 -24.70 -10.99
CA GLU A 75 0.89 -23.87 -12.13
C GLU A 75 1.82 -22.66 -12.16
N GLU A 76 2.15 -22.21 -13.36
CA GLU A 76 3.11 -21.15 -13.65
C GLU A 76 3.11 -20.06 -12.59
N LYS A 77 4.29 -19.71 -12.04
CA LYS A 77 4.46 -18.73 -10.95
C LYS A 77 3.61 -17.47 -11.13
N ASP A 78 3.40 -17.05 -12.37
CA ASP A 78 2.61 -15.86 -12.73
C ASP A 78 1.10 -15.99 -12.47
N GLY A 79 0.51 -17.18 -12.66
CA GLY A 79 -0.92 -17.42 -12.47
C GLY A 79 -1.31 -17.58 -11.00
N GLY A 80 -0.46 -18.25 -10.21
CA GLY A 80 -0.66 -18.41 -8.77
C GLY A 80 -0.64 -17.08 -8.03
N ASP A 81 0.33 -16.21 -8.35
CA ASP A 81 0.48 -14.91 -7.71
C ASP A 81 -0.68 -13.95 -8.07
N LEU A 82 -1.12 -13.95 -9.33
CA LEU A 82 -2.28 -13.16 -9.76
C LEU A 82 -3.55 -13.57 -9.01
N ARG A 83 -3.79 -14.88 -8.84
CA ARG A 83 -4.94 -15.39 -8.10
C ARG A 83 -4.90 -14.96 -6.63
N ARG A 84 -3.73 -14.95 -6.01
CA ARG A 84 -3.56 -14.50 -4.61
C ARG A 84 -3.86 -13.01 -4.47
N VAL A 85 -3.29 -12.18 -5.33
CA VAL A 85 -3.58 -10.73 -5.35
C VAL A 85 -5.07 -10.49 -5.58
N THR A 86 -5.70 -11.26 -6.47
CA THR A 86 -7.15 -11.17 -6.74
C THR A 86 -7.98 -11.49 -5.50
N THR A 87 -7.67 -12.57 -4.79
CA THR A 87 -8.37 -12.93 -3.55
C THR A 87 -8.18 -11.87 -2.48
N GLN A 88 -6.95 -11.34 -2.30
CA GLN A 88 -6.68 -10.30 -1.32
C GLN A 88 -7.47 -9.02 -1.64
N VAL A 89 -7.49 -8.56 -2.89
CA VAL A 89 -8.24 -7.37 -3.30
C VAL A 89 -9.75 -7.55 -3.05
N ASN A 90 -10.31 -8.72 -3.37
CA ASN A 90 -11.72 -9.01 -3.10
C ASN A 90 -12.05 -9.08 -1.60
N ASP A 91 -11.22 -9.75 -0.80
CA ASP A 91 -11.36 -9.77 0.67
C ASP A 91 -11.30 -8.35 1.26
N GLY A 92 -10.42 -7.51 0.72
CA GLY A 92 -10.37 -6.09 1.05
C GLY A 92 -11.67 -5.35 0.78
N MET A 93 -12.26 -5.58 -0.40
CA MET A 93 -13.54 -4.97 -0.77
C MET A 93 -14.65 -5.39 0.19
N CYS A 94 -14.78 -6.69 0.47
CA CYS A 94 -15.77 -7.20 1.42
C CYS A 94 -15.59 -6.62 2.83
N ARG A 95 -14.34 -6.42 3.27
CA ARG A 95 -14.05 -5.83 4.59
C ARG A 95 -14.46 -4.37 4.69
N ILE A 96 -14.25 -3.60 3.63
CA ILE A 96 -14.67 -2.19 3.60
C ILE A 96 -16.20 -2.08 3.49
N GLU A 97 -16.87 -3.00 2.79
CA GLU A 97 -18.33 -2.97 2.67
C GLU A 97 -19.06 -3.45 3.94
N SER A 98 -18.43 -4.33 4.71
CA SER A 98 -18.99 -4.86 5.97
C SER A 98 -18.68 -4.02 7.20
N SER A 99 -17.78 -3.03 7.11
CA SER A 99 -17.34 -2.19 8.23
C SER A 99 -17.44 -0.71 7.90
N THR A 100 -17.69 0.11 8.91
CA THR A 100 -17.63 1.58 8.80
C THR A 100 -16.25 2.14 9.17
N GLU A 101 -15.29 1.26 9.49
CA GLU A 101 -13.92 1.64 9.84
C GLU A 101 -13.18 2.20 8.62
N LEU A 102 -12.34 3.21 8.87
CA LEU A 102 -11.41 3.69 7.86
C LEU A 102 -10.34 2.63 7.61
N VAL A 103 -10.07 2.34 6.34
CA VAL A 103 -9.06 1.36 5.93
C VAL A 103 -7.94 2.04 5.16
N GLY A 104 -6.70 1.71 5.49
CA GLY A 104 -5.53 2.06 4.68
C GLY A 104 -4.98 0.84 3.96
N LEU A 105 -4.61 1.02 2.70
CA LEU A 105 -4.04 -0.03 1.87
C LEU A 105 -2.53 0.13 1.78
N ILE A 106 -1.80 -0.96 2.04
CA ILE A 106 -0.37 -1.06 1.79
C ILE A 106 -0.17 -2.18 0.76
N ILE A 107 0.47 -1.85 -0.36
CA ILE A 107 0.75 -2.78 -1.44
C ILE A 107 2.21 -2.67 -1.86
N ASP A 108 2.88 -3.80 -2.07
CA ASP A 108 4.26 -3.82 -2.53
C ASP A 108 4.36 -3.82 -4.06
N GLY A 109 5.52 -3.46 -4.60
CA GLY A 109 5.73 -3.23 -6.03
C GLY A 109 5.48 -4.47 -6.88
N THR A 110 5.77 -5.66 -6.36
CA THR A 110 5.48 -6.94 -7.02
C THR A 110 3.99 -7.12 -7.25
N GLU A 111 3.19 -6.97 -6.21
CA GLU A 111 1.73 -7.11 -6.15
C GLU A 111 1.06 -6.01 -6.94
N LEU A 112 1.59 -4.79 -6.85
CA LEU A 112 1.13 -3.65 -7.63
C LEU A 112 1.23 -3.92 -9.14
N SER A 113 2.24 -4.67 -9.58
CA SER A 113 2.35 -5.07 -11.00
C SER A 113 1.18 -5.95 -11.45
N PHE A 114 0.76 -6.88 -10.60
CA PHE A 114 -0.40 -7.73 -10.88
C PHE A 114 -1.71 -6.95 -10.79
N ALA A 115 -1.84 -6.08 -9.77
CA ALA A 115 -3.01 -5.25 -9.55
C ALA A 115 -3.24 -4.22 -10.67
N LEU A 116 -2.18 -3.75 -11.33
CA LEU A 116 -2.25 -2.83 -12.47
C LEU A 116 -2.46 -3.52 -13.84
N ARG A 117 -2.54 -4.86 -13.90
CA ARG A 117 -2.91 -5.58 -15.15
C ARG A 117 -4.34 -5.23 -15.55
N GLU A 118 -4.64 -5.20 -16.85
CA GLU A 118 -5.94 -4.77 -17.38
C GLU A 118 -7.14 -5.52 -16.77
N CYS A 119 -7.01 -6.83 -16.51
CA CYS A 119 -8.05 -7.64 -15.91
C CYS A 119 -8.37 -7.26 -14.45
N MET A 120 -7.41 -6.69 -13.72
CA MET A 120 -7.50 -6.39 -12.28
C MET A 120 -7.54 -4.89 -11.97
N LYS A 121 -7.09 -4.05 -12.90
CA LYS A 121 -6.91 -2.61 -12.71
C LYS A 121 -8.17 -1.94 -12.17
N LYS A 122 -9.32 -2.24 -12.75
CA LYS A 122 -10.60 -1.65 -12.31
C LYS A 122 -10.90 -2.02 -10.86
N LEU A 123 -10.86 -3.30 -10.53
CA LEU A 123 -11.16 -3.81 -9.19
C LEU A 123 -10.19 -3.23 -8.14
N PHE A 124 -8.91 -3.19 -8.45
CA PHE A 124 -7.90 -2.61 -7.57
C PHE A 124 -8.11 -1.11 -7.35
N LEU A 125 -8.40 -0.35 -8.41
CA LEU A 125 -8.67 1.08 -8.28
C LEU A 125 -9.94 1.34 -7.47
N ASP A 126 -11.00 0.55 -7.67
CA ASP A 126 -12.23 0.65 -6.88
C ASP A 126 -11.97 0.42 -5.39
N LEU A 127 -11.17 -0.60 -5.04
CA LEU A 127 -10.70 -0.83 -3.67
C LEU A 127 -9.90 0.35 -3.12
N ALA A 128 -8.88 0.77 -3.86
CA ALA A 128 -7.96 1.82 -3.44
C ALA A 128 -8.66 3.18 -3.29
N LEU A 129 -9.70 3.44 -4.09
CA LEU A 129 -10.57 4.60 -3.93
C LEU A 129 -11.44 4.50 -2.68
N LYS A 130 -11.86 3.31 -2.23
CA LYS A 130 -12.60 3.17 -0.96
C LYS A 130 -11.70 3.31 0.27
N CYS A 131 -10.39 3.09 0.13
CA CYS A 131 -9.43 3.30 1.21
C CYS A 131 -9.22 4.80 1.52
N ALA A 132 -8.99 5.09 2.80
CA ALA A 132 -8.70 6.44 3.29
C ALA A 132 -7.28 6.90 2.90
N SER A 133 -6.34 5.96 2.75
CA SER A 133 -4.97 6.21 2.31
C SER A 133 -4.39 4.99 1.61
N VAL A 134 -3.52 5.19 0.62
CA VAL A 134 -2.83 4.12 -0.10
C VAL A 134 -1.32 4.34 -0.05
N ILE A 135 -0.57 3.33 0.33
CA ILE A 135 0.90 3.33 0.35
C ILE A 135 1.39 2.23 -0.58
N CYS A 136 2.11 2.62 -1.63
CA CYS A 136 2.78 1.71 -2.54
C CYS A 136 4.27 1.67 -2.21
N CYS A 137 4.79 0.50 -1.87
CA CYS A 137 6.20 0.26 -1.53
C CYS A 137 6.96 -0.29 -2.74
N LEU A 138 8.29 -0.13 -2.76
CA LEU A 138 9.19 -0.64 -3.82
C LEU A 138 8.72 -0.35 -5.27
N SER A 139 8.02 0.77 -5.46
CA SER A 139 7.46 1.14 -6.76
C SER A 139 8.56 1.63 -7.72
N THR A 140 8.74 0.93 -8.83
CA THR A 140 9.66 1.30 -9.91
C THR A 140 9.18 2.58 -10.64
N PRO A 141 10.08 3.35 -11.29
CA PRO A 141 9.67 4.52 -12.07
C PRO A 141 8.55 4.24 -13.09
N LYS A 142 8.58 3.06 -13.71
CA LYS A 142 7.55 2.59 -14.64
C LYS A 142 6.19 2.40 -13.96
N GLN A 143 6.16 1.79 -12.78
CA GLN A 143 4.91 1.60 -12.02
C GLN A 143 4.33 2.93 -11.55
N LYS A 144 5.17 3.88 -11.10
CA LYS A 144 4.71 5.22 -10.72
C LYS A 144 4.00 5.92 -11.87
N ALA A 145 4.53 5.82 -13.08
CA ALA A 145 3.90 6.38 -14.28
C ALA A 145 2.57 5.69 -14.63
N LEU A 146 2.42 4.39 -14.34
CA LEU A 146 1.17 3.65 -14.59
C LEU A 146 0.08 3.96 -13.56
N THR A 147 0.46 4.21 -12.30
CA THR A 147 -0.47 4.57 -11.23
C THR A 147 -0.99 6.00 -11.38
N CYS A 148 -0.19 6.93 -11.88
CA CYS A 148 -0.56 8.34 -12.04
C CYS A 148 -1.27 8.66 -13.38
N ARG A 149 -1.72 7.65 -14.13
CA ARG A 149 -2.45 7.78 -15.41
C ARG A 149 -3.91 7.40 -15.26
#